data_AF-A0A959TEK5-F1
#
_entry.id   AF-A0A959TEK5-F1
#
_cell.length_a   1.000
_cell.length_b   1.000
_cell.length_c   1.000
_cell.angle_alpha   90.00
_cell.angle_beta   90.00
_cell.angle_gamma   90.00
#
_symmetry.space_group_name_H-M   'P 1'
#
loop_
_entity.id
_entity.type
_entity.pdbx_description
1 polymer ?
#
loop_
_entity_poly.entity_id
_entity_poly.type
_entity_poly.pdbx_seq_one_letter_code
_entity_poly.pdbx_strand_id
1 'polypeptide(L)' 'DESYGQMVQTRRSYRWDEVHWGGRFERAFEPAGDGGMRLDLERVHAFTPHPAPERLPDQ' A
#
# COMPACT_ATOMS: atom_id res chain seq x y z
N ASP A 1 8.26 17.95 8.72
CA ASP A 1 9.13 17.94 7.54
C ASP A 1 10.56 18.17 7.99
N GLU A 2 11.45 17.27 7.59
CA GLU A 2 12.84 17.25 8.05
C GLU A 2 13.66 18.43 7.50
N SER A 3 13.29 18.96 6.33
CA SER A 3 14.00 20.09 5.70
C SER A 3 13.56 21.45 6.22
N TYR A 4 12.27 21.60 6.55
CA TYR A 4 11.68 22.90 6.92
C TYR A 4 11.34 23.01 8.41
N GLY A 5 11.51 21.94 9.20
CA GLY A 5 11.19 21.92 10.64
C GLY A 5 9.70 22.13 10.94
N GLN A 6 8.85 22.10 9.92
CA GLN A 6 7.42 22.38 10.00
C GLN A 6 6.62 21.12 10.24
N MET A 7 5.47 21.25 10.92
CA MET A 7 4.48 20.19 11.01
C MET A 7 3.70 20.10 9.69
N VAL A 8 3.60 18.90 9.12
CA VAL A 8 2.85 18.64 7.88
C VAL A 8 1.74 17.64 8.19
N GLN A 9 0.54 17.88 7.64
CA GLN A 9 -0.61 17.00 7.78
C GLN A 9 -1.14 16.60 6.40
N THR A 10 -1.35 15.30 6.17
CA THR A 10 -1.99 14.77 4.96
C THR A 10 -3.21 13.94 5.36
N ARG A 11 -4.21 13.90 4.46
CA ARG A 11 -5.46 13.16 4.67
C ARG A 11 -5.86 12.48 3.36
N ARG A 12 -6.37 11.26 3.45
CA ARG A 12 -7.02 10.51 2.36
C ARG A 12 -8.12 9.65 2.95
N SER A 13 -9.19 9.45 2.20
CA SER A 13 -10.30 8.55 2.56
C SER A 13 -10.62 7.64 1.38
N TYR A 14 -11.26 6.51 1.68
CA TYR A 14 -11.72 5.54 0.70
C TYR A 14 -13.22 5.29 0.91
N ARG A 15 -13.96 5.25 -0.19
CA ARG A 15 -15.37 4.84 -0.24
C ARG A 15 -15.48 3.32 -0.22
N TRP A 16 -16.69 2.82 -0.04
CA TRP A 16 -16.95 1.38 0.02
C TRP A 16 -16.51 0.65 -1.27
N ASP A 17 -16.64 1.31 -2.42
CA ASP A 17 -16.26 0.80 -3.75
C ASP A 17 -14.76 0.95 -4.06
N GLU A 18 -14.02 1.65 -3.21
CA GLU A 18 -12.55 1.75 -3.28
C GLU A 18 -11.87 0.68 -2.39
N VAL A 19 -12.64 -0.11 -1.63
CA VAL A 19 -12.14 -1.18 -0.76
C VAL A 19 -12.31 -2.53 -1.45
N HIS A 20 -11.19 -3.18 -1.74
CA HIS A 20 -11.18 -4.50 -2.38
C HIS A 20 -11.01 -5.62 -1.34
N TRP A 21 -12.09 -6.36 -1.06
CA TRP A 21 -12.01 -7.55 -0.21
C TRP A 21 -11.14 -8.63 -0.87
N GLY A 22 -10.23 -9.22 -0.11
CA GLY A 22 -9.25 -10.17 -0.63
C GLY A 22 -8.18 -9.55 -1.53
N GLY A 23 -8.05 -8.22 -1.60
CA GLY A 23 -6.91 -7.59 -2.27
C GLY A 23 -5.61 -7.80 -1.49
N ARG A 24 -4.54 -8.21 -2.19
CA ARG A 24 -3.17 -8.24 -1.66
C ARG A 24 -2.29 -7.29 -2.47
N PHE A 25 -1.68 -6.32 -1.79
CA PHE A 25 -0.72 -5.42 -2.43
C PHE A 25 0.45 -6.21 -3.02
N GLU A 26 0.82 -5.84 -4.23
CA GLU A 26 2.05 -6.32 -4.84
C GLU A 26 3.26 -5.69 -4.15
N ARG A 27 4.43 -6.33 -4.27
CA ARG A 27 5.67 -5.71 -3.80
C ARG A 27 6.03 -4.56 -4.74
N ALA A 28 6.04 -3.35 -4.19
CA ALA A 28 6.52 -2.15 -4.88
C ALA A 28 8.02 -1.91 -4.72
N PHE A 29 8.76 -2.83 -4.10
CA PHE A 29 10.18 -2.67 -3.83
C PHE A 29 11.00 -3.90 -4.21
N GLU A 30 12.24 -3.65 -4.63
CA GLU A 30 13.21 -4.67 -5.03
C GLU A 30 14.64 -4.24 -4.68
N PRO A 31 15.58 -5.18 -4.48
CA PRO A 31 16.99 -4.83 -4.33
C PRO A 31 17.50 -4.14 -5.58
N ALA A 32 18.20 -3.02 -5.40
CA ALA A 32 19.02 -2.45 -6.45
C ALA A 32 20.36 -3.19 -6.47
N GLY A 33 20.90 -3.48 -7.66
CA GLY A 33 22.14 -4.25 -7.83
C GLY A 33 23.40 -3.65 -7.20
N ASP A 34 23.29 -2.44 -6.65
CA ASP A 34 24.31 -1.69 -5.92
C ASP A 34 24.23 -1.87 -4.38
N GLY A 35 23.35 -2.76 -3.90
CA GLY A 35 23.10 -2.96 -2.47
C GLY A 35 22.08 -1.99 -1.88
N GLY A 36 21.50 -1.10 -2.69
CA GLY A 36 20.37 -0.27 -2.35
C GLY A 36 19.03 -0.99 -2.49
N MET A 37 17.94 -0.23 -2.33
CA MET A 37 16.57 -0.66 -2.58
C MET A 37 15.93 0.28 -3.58
N ARG A 38 15.26 -0.26 -4.58
CA ARG A 38 14.47 0.49 -5.56
C ARG A 38 13.00 0.40 -5.17
N LEU A 39 12.36 1.57 -5.05
CA LEU A 39 10.91 1.70 -4.92
C LEU A 39 10.31 2.04 -6.28
N ASP A 40 9.39 1.21 -6.75
CA ASP A 40 8.63 1.42 -7.97
C ASP A 40 7.31 2.14 -7.64
N LEU A 41 7.24 3.43 -7.97
CA LEU A 41 6.10 4.29 -7.68
C LEU A 41 4.83 3.88 -8.46
N GLU A 42 4.97 3.24 -9.62
CA GLU A 42 3.83 2.76 -10.41
C GLU A 42 3.15 1.57 -9.73
N ARG A 43 3.92 0.81 -8.94
CA ARG A 43 3.43 -0.39 -8.23
C ARG A 43 2.91 -0.13 -6.83
N VAL A 44 3.05 1.09 -6.30
CA VAL A 44 2.59 1.44 -4.93
C VAL A 44 1.08 1.25 -4.74
N HIS A 45 0.31 1.30 -5.83
CA HIS A 45 -1.13 1.08 -5.82
C HIS A 45 -1.54 -0.29 -6.38
N ALA A 46 -0.59 -1.10 -6.86
CA ALA A 46 -0.87 -2.37 -7.49
C ALA A 46 -1.29 -3.42 -6.46
N PHE A 47 -2.32 -4.19 -6.79
CA PHE A 47 -2.80 -5.30 -5.97
C PHE A 47 -3.31 -6.42 -6.84
N THR A 48 -3.33 -7.63 -6.28
CA THR A 48 -3.88 -8.83 -6.89
C THR A 48 -4.99 -9.40 -6.01
N PRO A 49 -6.03 -10.02 -6.59
CA PRO A 49 -6.97 -10.82 -5.81
C PRO A 49 -6.26 -11.99 -5.13
N HIS A 50 -6.58 -12.22 -3.89
CA HIS A 50 -6.08 -13.32 -3.07
C HIS A 50 -7.25 -14.01 -2.37
N PRO A 51 -7.24 -15.35 -2.23
CA PRO A 51 -8.24 -16.05 -1.43
C PRO A 51 -8.44 -15.40 -0.07
N ALA A 52 -9.70 -15.06 0.21
CA ALA A 52 -10.15 -14.46 1.45
C ALA A 52 -11.45 -15.15 1.90
N PRO A 53 -11.71 -15.22 3.21
CA PRO A 53 -12.95 -15.80 3.70
C PRO A 53 -14.14 -14.95 3.28
N GLU A 54 -15.28 -15.58 3.03
CA GLU A 54 -16.52 -14.90 2.64
C GLU A 54 -17.11 -14.06 3.79
N ARG A 55 -16.82 -14.44 5.03
CA ARG A 55 -17.22 -13.72 6.24
C ARG A 55 -16.05 -13.63 7.21
N LEU A 56 -15.98 -12.52 7.94
CA LEU A 56 -15.08 -12.39 9.09
C LEU A 56 -15.45 -13.45 10.16
N PRO A 57 -14.47 -13.93 10.95
CA PRO A 57 -14.75 -14.80 12.08
C PRO A 57 -15.73 -14.13 13.04
N ASP A 58 -16.62 -14.92 13.66
CA ASP A 58 -17.45 -14.43 14.76
C ASP A 58 -16.51 -13.89 15.86
N GLN A 59 -16.75 -12.65 16.30
CA GLN A 59 -15.97 -11.94 17.33
C GLN A 59 -16.29 -12.46 18.73
#